data_AF-A0A1Q9ARJ4-F1
#
_entry.id   AF-A0A1Q9ARJ4-F1
#
_cell.length_a   1.000
_cell.length_b   1.000
_cell.length_c   1.000
_cell.angle_alpha   90.00
_cell.angle_beta   90.00
_cell.angle_gamma   90.00
#
_symmetry.space_group_name_H-M   'P 1'
#
loop_
_entity.id
_entity.type
_entity.pdbx_description
1 polymer ?
#
loop_
_entity_poly.entity_id
_entity_poly.type
_entity_poly.pdbx_seq_one_letter_code
_entity_poly.pdbx_strand_id
1 'polypeptide(L)'
;MDDVLKLPRIQGKPLEVIVSPHFKANSYYRGKPELEEHVLDIVDAIVQGKPLPHWAYRSGIDSNDPPDSVLARYGIMHLHLGSKASSELLFLMQFQHHVVILAIGNHKHFAEDPPGSLLHQFHQRKVIELNALREEQRVADEAAAAREAGDRKRARAAAIKSGIFPRKKD
;
A
#
# COMPACT_ATOMS: atom_id res chain seq x y z
N MET A 1 -9.03 8.84 10.48
CA MET A 1 -8.95 8.25 9.14
C MET A 1 -7.51 8.33 8.72
N ASP A 2 -6.94 7.23 8.22
CA ASP A 2 -5.65 7.29 7.55
C ASP A 2 -5.80 8.09 6.25
N ASP A 3 -5.14 9.24 6.20
CA ASP A 3 -5.13 10.09 5.02
C ASP A 3 -4.28 9.44 3.92
N VAL A 4 -4.71 9.63 2.67
CA VAL A 4 -3.94 9.19 1.51
C VAL A 4 -2.62 9.96 1.44
N LEU A 5 -1.52 9.23 1.32
CA LEU A 5 -0.19 9.79 1.18
C LEU A 5 0.08 10.19 -0.27
N LYS A 6 0.46 11.45 -0.48
CA LYS A 6 0.80 12.01 -1.79
C LYS A 6 2.30 12.02 -2.03
N LEU A 7 2.94 10.88 -1.79
CA LEU A 7 4.39 10.71 -1.92
C LEU A 7 4.73 10.19 -3.33
N PRO A 8 5.80 10.69 -3.96
CA PRO A 8 6.21 10.22 -5.28
C PRO A 8 6.70 8.77 -5.25
N ARG A 9 7.18 8.30 -4.10
CA ARG A 9 7.73 6.95 -3.89
C ARG A 9 6.92 6.18 -2.85
N ILE A 10 6.95 4.86 -2.98
CA ILE A 10 6.44 3.96 -1.94
C ILE A 10 7.35 4.10 -0.71
N GLN A 11 6.77 4.06 0.49
CA GLN A 11 7.52 4.10 1.73
C GLN A 11 8.48 2.89 1.80
N GLY A 12 9.73 3.14 2.21
CA GLY A 12 10.77 2.11 2.36
C GLY A 12 10.58 1.25 3.61
N LYS A 13 9.37 0.71 3.82
CA LYS A 13 9.02 -0.20 4.91
C LYS A 13 7.98 -1.20 4.40
N PRO A 14 7.84 -2.37 5.06
CA PRO A 14 6.76 -3.30 4.75
C PRO A 14 5.38 -2.63 4.84
N LEU A 15 4.57 -2.81 3.80
CA LEU A 15 3.18 -2.35 3.74
C LEU A 15 2.26 -3.51 3.36
N GLU A 16 1.06 -3.54 3.93
CA GLU A 16 0.03 -4.46 3.45
C GLU A 16 -0.41 -4.05 2.04
N VAL A 17 -0.61 -5.02 1.14
CA VAL A 17 -1.13 -4.77 -0.21
C VAL A 17 -2.57 -5.27 -0.29
N ILE A 18 -3.48 -4.36 -0.60
CA ILE A 18 -4.90 -4.64 -0.74
C ILE A 18 -5.30 -4.44 -2.20
N VAL A 19 -6.01 -5.40 -2.77
CA VAL A 19 -6.56 -5.27 -4.12
C VAL A 19 -7.98 -4.73 -4.02
N SER A 20 -8.27 -3.65 -4.73
CA SER A 20 -9.63 -3.11 -4.81
C SER A 20 -10.58 -4.17 -5.39
N PRO A 21 -11.80 -4.35 -4.86
CA PRO A 21 -12.80 -5.26 -5.45
C PRO A 21 -13.19 -4.88 -6.89
N HIS A 22 -12.87 -3.65 -7.30
CA HIS A 22 -13.10 -3.13 -8.63
C HIS A 22 -11.90 -3.36 -9.58
N PHE A 23 -10.81 -3.95 -9.07
CA PHE A 23 -9.66 -4.34 -9.86
C PHE A 23 -10.02 -5.50 -10.79
N LYS A 24 -9.95 -5.27 -12.10
CA LYS A 24 -10.25 -6.27 -13.13
C LYS A 24 -9.00 -6.60 -13.95
N ALA A 25 -8.11 -7.42 -13.38
CA ALA A 25 -6.86 -7.85 -14.01
C ALA A 25 -7.05 -8.88 -15.14
N ASN A 26 -8.02 -9.79 -15.00
CA ASN A 26 -8.15 -10.96 -15.89
C ASN A 26 -8.30 -10.60 -17.38
N SER A 27 -8.94 -9.48 -17.69
CA SER A 27 -9.04 -9.00 -19.08
C SER A 27 -7.75 -8.38 -19.59
N TYR A 28 -6.93 -7.79 -18.71
CA TYR A 28 -5.63 -7.21 -19.07
C TYR A 28 -4.58 -8.28 -19.32
N TYR A 29 -4.48 -9.28 -18.43
CA TYR A 29 -3.48 -10.35 -18.56
C TYR A 29 -3.76 -11.29 -19.74
N ARG A 30 -5.02 -11.47 -20.15
CA ARG A 30 -5.34 -12.36 -21.28
C ARG A 30 -4.58 -12.02 -22.56
N GLY A 31 -4.31 -10.74 -22.81
CA GLY A 31 -3.54 -10.30 -23.97
C GLY A 31 -2.05 -10.07 -23.71
N LYS A 32 -1.63 -10.07 -22.43
CA LYS A 32 -0.30 -9.68 -21.95
C LYS A 32 0.04 -10.39 -20.63
N PRO A 33 0.17 -11.73 -20.63
CA PRO A 33 0.39 -12.51 -19.41
C PRO A 33 1.69 -12.13 -18.69
N GLU A 34 2.69 -11.65 -19.40
CA GLU A 34 3.97 -11.17 -18.85
C GLU A 34 3.82 -10.01 -17.87
N LEU A 35 2.73 -9.24 -17.94
CA LEU A 35 2.48 -8.16 -16.99
C LEU A 35 2.17 -8.67 -15.59
N GLU A 36 1.70 -9.90 -15.45
CA GLU A 36 1.41 -10.50 -14.14
C GLU A 36 2.68 -10.61 -13.30
N GLU A 37 3.78 -11.06 -13.90
CA GLU A 37 5.08 -11.15 -13.23
C GLU A 37 5.56 -9.76 -12.75
N HIS A 38 5.41 -8.73 -13.59
CA HIS A 38 5.79 -7.36 -13.20
C HIS A 38 4.92 -6.79 -12.08
N VAL A 39 3.63 -7.16 -12.02
CA VAL A 39 2.77 -6.78 -10.90
C VAL A 39 3.23 -7.50 -9.63
N LEU A 40 3.55 -8.80 -9.71
CA LEU A 40 4.05 -9.56 -8.58
C LEU A 40 5.38 -9.01 -8.06
N ASP A 41 6.33 -8.65 -8.93
CA ASP A 41 7.59 -8.00 -8.55
C ASP A 41 7.37 -6.74 -7.71
N ILE A 42 6.40 -5.91 -8.11
CA ILE A 42 6.03 -4.69 -7.37
C ILE A 42 5.39 -5.06 -6.03
N VAL A 43 4.41 -5.97 -6.02
CA VAL A 43 3.71 -6.38 -4.80
C VAL A 43 4.67 -6.95 -3.77
N ASP A 44 5.56 -7.85 -4.19
CA ASP A 44 6.56 -8.47 -3.33
C ASP A 44 7.51 -7.44 -2.74
N ALA A 45 7.94 -6.46 -3.53
CA ALA A 45 8.79 -5.37 -3.04
C ALA A 45 8.06 -4.52 -1.99
N ILE A 46 6.78 -4.17 -2.20
CA ILE A 46 5.96 -3.40 -1.25
C ILE A 46 5.78 -4.18 0.06
N VAL A 47 5.38 -5.45 -0.02
CA VAL A 47 5.14 -6.30 1.16
C VAL A 47 6.41 -6.47 1.98
N GLN A 48 7.57 -6.59 1.32
CA GLN A 48 8.86 -6.76 2.00
C GLN A 48 9.51 -5.44 2.42
N GLY A 49 8.96 -4.29 2.02
CA GLY A 49 9.57 -2.98 2.24
C GLY A 49 10.88 -2.77 1.48
N LYS A 50 11.07 -3.48 0.37
CA LYS A 50 12.23 -3.36 -0.50
C LYS A 50 12.02 -2.24 -1.53
N PRO A 51 13.11 -1.65 -2.06
CA PRO A 51 13.01 -0.76 -3.20
C PRO A 51 12.30 -1.44 -4.37
N LEU A 52 11.36 -0.74 -5.01
CA LEU A 52 10.73 -1.24 -6.23
C LEU A 52 11.78 -1.41 -7.35
N PRO A 53 11.51 -2.30 -8.33
CA PRO A 53 12.33 -2.39 -9.52
C PRO A 53 12.55 -1.01 -10.16
N HIS A 54 13.78 -0.76 -10.62
CA HIS A 54 14.15 0.57 -11.13
C HIS A 54 13.25 1.04 -12.28
N TRP A 55 12.63 0.12 -13.00
CA TRP A 55 11.73 0.38 -14.12
C TRP A 55 10.31 0.78 -13.71
N ALA A 56 9.89 0.53 -12.48
CA ALA A 56 8.52 0.76 -12.04
C ALA A 56 8.18 2.25 -11.92
N TYR A 57 9.17 3.07 -11.56
CA TYR A 57 8.99 4.51 -11.44
C TYR A 57 9.22 5.24 -12.76
N ARG A 58 8.40 6.27 -13.00
CA ARG A 58 8.58 7.20 -14.11
C ARG A 58 9.96 7.85 -14.10
N SER A 59 10.46 8.20 -15.28
CA SER A 59 11.64 9.04 -15.40
C SER A 59 11.41 10.40 -14.74
N GLY A 60 12.43 10.92 -14.06
CA GLY A 60 12.31 12.20 -13.34
C GLY A 60 11.40 12.15 -12.11
N ILE A 61 11.21 11.00 -11.48
CA ILE A 61 10.43 10.89 -10.23
C ILE A 61 10.92 11.83 -9.11
N ASP A 62 12.22 12.14 -9.09
CA ASP A 62 12.81 13.04 -8.10
C ASP A 62 12.76 14.52 -8.55
N SER A 63 12.44 14.78 -9.83
CA SER A 63 12.16 16.11 -10.34
C SER A 63 10.64 16.31 -10.35
N ASN A 64 10.12 17.16 -9.46
CA ASN A 64 8.71 17.53 -9.42
C ASN A 64 8.25 18.40 -10.62
N ASP A 65 8.92 18.28 -11.77
CA ASP A 65 8.67 19.05 -12.98
C ASP A 65 8.62 18.13 -14.23
N PRO A 66 7.43 17.91 -14.83
CA PRO A 66 6.12 18.35 -14.35
C PRO A 66 5.65 17.54 -13.13
N PRO A 67 4.87 18.18 -12.22
CA PRO A 67 4.33 17.48 -11.06
C PRO A 67 3.37 16.39 -11.48
N ASP A 68 3.36 15.28 -10.74
CA ASP A 68 2.33 14.26 -10.89
C ASP A 68 0.98 14.82 -10.41
N SER A 69 0.17 15.33 -11.34
CA SER A 69 -1.08 16.01 -11.03
C SER A 69 -2.11 15.08 -10.39
N VAL A 70 -2.10 13.79 -10.75
CA VAL A 70 -3.05 12.79 -10.26
C VAL A 70 -2.67 12.36 -8.86
N LEU A 71 -1.38 12.13 -8.61
CA LEU A 71 -0.87 11.90 -7.25
C LEU A 71 -1.12 13.13 -6.36
N ALA A 72 -0.80 14.33 -6.83
CA ALA A 72 -0.97 15.55 -6.05
C ALA A 72 -2.45 15.85 -5.75
N ARG A 73 -3.36 15.55 -6.69
CA ARG A 73 -4.79 15.80 -6.51
C ARG A 73 -5.46 14.70 -5.68
N TYR A 74 -5.33 13.46 -6.12
CA TYR A 74 -6.10 12.31 -5.61
C TYR A 74 -5.29 11.33 -4.76
N GLY A 75 -3.96 11.44 -4.72
CA GLY A 75 -3.10 10.46 -4.06
C GLY A 75 -2.97 9.14 -4.84
N ILE A 76 -3.30 9.15 -6.12
CA ILE A 76 -3.17 7.98 -7.00
C ILE A 76 -1.80 8.04 -7.67
N MET A 77 -0.97 7.07 -7.32
CA MET A 77 0.32 6.79 -7.97
C MET A 77 0.10 5.88 -9.17
N HIS A 78 0.91 6.07 -10.22
CA HIS A 78 1.03 5.12 -11.31
C HIS A 78 2.46 4.58 -11.38
N LEU A 79 2.58 3.26 -11.52
CA LEU A 79 3.84 2.56 -11.71
C LEU A 79 3.83 1.90 -13.08
N HIS A 80 4.93 2.02 -13.83
CA HIS A 80 5.08 1.32 -15.09
C HIS A 80 5.27 -0.17 -14.87
N LEU A 81 4.84 -0.98 -15.84
CA LEU A 81 5.02 -2.43 -15.84
C LEU A 81 6.05 -2.85 -16.90
N GLY A 82 7.10 -3.53 -16.47
CA GLY A 82 8.16 -4.13 -17.30
C GLY A 82 9.26 -3.19 -17.79
N SER A 83 8.95 -1.93 -18.07
CA SER A 83 9.97 -0.93 -18.44
C SER A 83 9.50 0.51 -18.15
N LYS A 84 10.45 1.45 -17.98
CA LYS A 84 10.13 2.89 -17.79
C LYS A 84 9.39 3.53 -18.97
N ALA A 85 9.51 2.94 -20.16
CA ALA A 85 8.85 3.42 -21.37
C ALA A 85 7.51 2.73 -21.63
N SER A 86 7.13 1.77 -20.78
CA SER A 86 5.89 1.01 -20.94
C SER A 86 4.69 1.92 -20.81
N SER A 87 3.72 1.77 -21.72
CA SER A 87 2.42 2.42 -21.59
C SER A 87 1.51 1.70 -20.61
N GLU A 88 1.91 0.53 -20.11
CA GLU A 88 1.14 -0.25 -19.14
C GLU A 88 1.49 0.19 -17.72
N LEU A 89 0.45 0.53 -16.97
CA LEU A 89 0.53 1.14 -15.67
C LEU A 89 -0.28 0.37 -14.64
N LEU A 90 0.28 0.22 -13.45
CA LEU A 90 -0.41 -0.18 -12.23
C LEU A 90 -0.77 1.07 -11.43
N PHE A 91 -2.05 1.26 -11.15
CA PHE A 91 -2.55 2.40 -10.39
C PHE A 91 -2.81 1.97 -8.95
N LEU A 92 -2.32 2.77 -8.00
CA LEU A 92 -2.46 2.47 -6.58
C LEU A 92 -2.55 3.74 -5.74
N MET A 93 -3.06 3.60 -4.51
CA MET A 93 -3.03 4.63 -3.48
C MET A 93 -2.23 4.12 -2.29
N GLN A 94 -1.38 4.96 -1.73
CA GLN A 94 -0.60 4.62 -0.54
C GLN A 94 -1.17 5.31 0.69
N PHE A 95 -1.24 4.56 1.78
CA PHE A 95 -1.60 5.03 3.11
C PHE A 95 -0.44 4.75 4.06
N GLN A 96 -0.59 5.13 5.32
CA GLN A 96 0.47 5.00 6.31
C GLN A 96 0.86 3.54 6.58
N HIS A 97 -0.07 2.58 6.43
CA HIS A 97 0.15 1.17 6.79
C HIS A 97 -0.05 0.19 5.63
N HIS A 98 -0.67 0.63 4.54
CA HIS A 98 -1.01 -0.22 3.41
C HIS A 98 -1.03 0.53 2.09
N VAL A 99 -1.07 -0.23 1.00
CA VAL A 99 -1.33 0.23 -0.36
C VAL A 99 -2.62 -0.42 -0.86
N VAL A 100 -3.43 0.35 -1.57
CA VAL A 100 -4.60 -0.16 -2.29
C VAL A 100 -4.33 -0.13 -3.79
N ILE A 101 -4.25 -1.28 -4.43
CA ILE A 101 -4.16 -1.43 -5.88
C ILE A 101 -5.55 -1.20 -6.47
N LEU A 102 -5.64 -0.25 -7.41
CA LEU A 102 -6.90 0.18 -8.01
C LEU A 102 -7.17 -0.50 -9.33
N ALA A 103 -6.23 -0.40 -10.28
CA ALA A 103 -6.41 -0.85 -11.65
C ALA A 103 -5.08 -1.15 -12.34
N ILE A 104 -5.16 -1.88 -13.46
CA ILE A 104 -4.11 -1.90 -14.50
C ILE A 104 -4.69 -1.21 -15.72
N GLY A 105 -3.86 -0.45 -16.44
CA GLY A 105 -4.29 0.26 -17.62
C GLY A 105 -3.15 0.96 -18.33
N ASN A 106 -3.49 2.04 -19.03
CA ASN A 106 -2.50 2.88 -19.70
C ASN A 106 -2.81 4.36 -19.50
N HIS A 107 -1.95 5.22 -20.05
CA HIS A 107 -2.09 6.68 -19.92
C HIS A 107 -3.42 7.25 -20.45
N LYS A 108 -4.22 6.51 -21.23
CA LYS A 108 -5.54 6.99 -21.69
C LYS A 108 -6.53 7.17 -20.54
N HIS A 109 -6.36 6.46 -19.41
CA HIS A 109 -7.15 6.69 -18.19
C HIS A 109 -6.88 8.05 -17.53
N PHE A 110 -5.93 8.82 -18.07
CA PHE A 110 -5.62 10.18 -17.65
C PHE A 110 -5.99 11.24 -18.71
N ALA A 111 -6.64 10.86 -19.82
CA ALA A 111 -6.99 11.78 -20.91
C ALA A 111 -8.19 12.70 -20.58
N GLU A 112 -8.73 12.61 -19.37
CA GLU A 112 -9.85 13.41 -18.87
C GLU A 112 -9.41 14.80 -18.39
N ASP A 113 -10.39 15.69 -18.24
CA ASP A 113 -10.22 16.97 -17.56
C ASP A 113 -11.20 17.08 -16.37
N PRO A 114 -10.72 16.96 -15.12
CA PRO A 114 -9.33 16.79 -14.70
C PRO A 114 -8.76 15.37 -14.89
N PRO A 115 -7.44 15.21 -15.12
CA PRO A 115 -6.82 13.89 -15.28
C PRO A 115 -7.05 12.96 -14.09
N GLY A 116 -7.47 11.72 -14.35
CA GLY A 116 -7.67 10.67 -13.35
C GLY A 116 -8.96 10.77 -12.52
N SER A 117 -9.89 11.64 -12.94
CA SER A 117 -11.14 11.88 -12.23
C SER A 117 -12.06 10.66 -12.18
N LEU A 118 -12.23 9.93 -13.29
CA LEU A 118 -13.09 8.75 -13.35
C LEU A 118 -12.50 7.61 -12.52
N LEU A 119 -11.18 7.40 -12.58
CA LEU A 119 -10.50 6.40 -11.75
C LEU A 119 -10.72 6.70 -10.27
N HIS A 120 -10.55 7.96 -9.86
CA HIS A 120 -10.83 8.36 -8.48
C HIS A 120 -12.30 8.13 -8.11
N GLN A 121 -13.26 8.63 -8.90
CA GLN A 121 -14.70 8.48 -8.61
C GLN A 121 -15.13 7.01 -8.51
N PHE A 122 -14.59 6.15 -9.37
CA PHE A 122 -14.91 4.74 -9.41
C PHE A 122 -14.44 3.98 -8.16
N HIS A 123 -13.27 4.35 -7.61
CA HIS A 123 -12.69 3.65 -6.47
C HIS A 123 -12.92 4.34 -5.12
N GLN A 124 -13.14 5.66 -5.08
CA GLN A 124 -13.11 6.47 -3.85
C GLN A 124 -13.98 5.91 -2.74
N ARG A 125 -15.26 5.62 -3.02
CA ARG A 125 -16.18 5.08 -2.00
C ARG A 125 -15.64 3.77 -1.42
N LYS A 126 -15.14 2.88 -2.28
CA LYS A 126 -14.66 1.57 -1.82
C LYS A 126 -13.33 1.67 -1.07
N VAL A 127 -12.45 2.58 -1.45
CA VAL A 127 -11.21 2.86 -0.72
C VAL A 127 -11.53 3.39 0.69
N ILE A 128 -12.49 4.31 0.82
CA ILE A 128 -12.93 4.82 2.13
C ILE A 128 -13.45 3.68 3.01
N GLU A 129 -14.30 2.80 2.47
CA GLU A 129 -14.82 1.64 3.21
C GLU A 129 -13.69 0.69 3.66
N LEU A 130 -12.74 0.38 2.77
CA LEU A 130 -11.60 -0.49 3.09
C LEU A 130 -10.74 0.11 4.21
N ASN A 131 -10.47 1.42 4.14
CA ASN A 131 -9.66 2.10 5.15
C ASN A 131 -10.36 2.14 6.51
N ALA A 132 -11.67 2.38 6.54
CA ALA A 132 -12.44 2.39 7.79
C ALA A 132 -12.40 1.00 8.47
N LEU A 133 -12.68 -0.06 7.72
CA LEU A 133 -12.62 -1.43 8.23
C LEU A 133 -11.22 -1.80 8.75
N ARG A 134 -10.17 -1.33 8.08
CA ARG A 134 -8.79 -1.62 8.48
C ARG A 134 -8.37 -0.85 9.72
N GLU A 135 -8.79 0.39 9.85
CA GLU A 135 -8.51 1.16 11.05
C GLU A 135 -9.21 0.53 12.27
N GLU A 136 -10.45 0.07 12.11
CA GLU A 136 -11.15 -0.68 13.16
C GLU A 136 -10.42 -1.97 13.55
N GLN A 137 -9.99 -2.76 12.56
CA GLN A 137 -9.23 -3.99 12.80
C GLN A 137 -7.88 -3.71 13.49
N ARG A 138 -7.15 -2.68 13.04
CA ARG A 138 -5.85 -2.29 13.61
C ARG A 138 -6.00 -1.89 15.07
N VAL A 139 -6.99 -1.08 15.40
CA VAL A 139 -7.28 -0.68 16.79
C VAL A 139 -7.62 -1.90 17.64
N ALA A 140 -8.38 -2.85 17.11
CA ALA A 140 -8.70 -4.10 17.81
C ALA A 140 -7.45 -4.98 18.04
N ASP A 141 -6.60 -5.13 17.03
CA ASP A 141 -5.36 -5.91 17.10
C ASP A 141 -4.35 -5.30 18.07
N GLU A 142 -4.20 -3.97 18.07
CA GLU A 142 -3.36 -3.25 19.02
C GLU A 142 -3.85 -3.40 20.45
N ALA A 143 -5.17 -3.31 20.66
CA ALA A 143 -5.77 -3.53 21.98
C ALA A 143 -5.56 -4.98 22.46
N ALA A 144 -5.70 -5.98 21.57
CA ALA A 144 -5.44 -7.38 21.88
C ALA A 144 -3.95 -7.61 22.24
N ALA A 145 -3.02 -7.09 21.42
CA ALA A 145 -1.59 -7.20 21.66
C ALA A 145 -1.17 -6.53 22.99
N ALA A 146 -1.74 -5.37 23.31
CA ALA A 146 -1.51 -4.67 24.57
C ALA A 146 -2.02 -5.47 25.79
N ARG A 147 -3.20 -6.09 25.67
CA ARG A 147 -3.75 -6.97 26.72
C ARG A 147 -2.84 -8.17 26.97
N GLU A 148 -2.45 -8.88 25.92
CA GLU A 148 -1.53 -10.02 26.04
C GLU A 148 -0.17 -9.61 26.63
N ALA A 149 0.38 -8.48 26.21
CA ALA A 149 1.63 -7.97 26.77
C ALA A 149 1.49 -7.64 28.27
N GLY A 150 0.34 -7.10 28.67
CA GLY A 150 -0.02 -6.87 30.07
C GLY A 150 -0.12 -8.17 30.87
N ASP A 151 -0.79 -9.18 30.33
CA ASP A 151 -0.92 -10.51 30.96
C ASP A 151 0.42 -11.21 31.09
N ARG A 152 1.26 -11.18 30.05
CA ARG A 152 2.64 -11.71 30.11
C ARG A 152 3.47 -11.01 31.19
N LYS A 153 3.36 -9.69 31.31
CA LYS A 153 4.05 -8.92 32.37
C LYS A 153 3.53 -9.31 33.77
N ARG A 154 2.21 -9.43 33.95
CA ARG A 154 1.60 -9.86 35.22
C ARG A 154 2.01 -11.27 35.62
N ALA A 155 1.94 -12.22 34.68
CA ALA A 155 2.36 -13.59 34.90
C ALA A 155 3.84 -13.69 35.28
N ARG A 156 4.71 -12.93 34.59
CA ARG A 156 6.13 -12.85 34.93
C ARG A 156 6.36 -12.27 36.33
N ALA A 157 5.67 -11.19 36.68
CA ALA A 157 5.76 -10.59 38.02
C ALA A 157 5.28 -11.56 39.11
N ALA A 158 4.19 -12.29 38.88
CA ALA A 158 3.68 -13.30 39.79
C ALA A 158 4.67 -14.46 39.97
N ALA A 159 5.28 -14.94 38.89
CA ALA A 159 6.27 -16.00 38.92
C ALA A 159 7.58 -15.59 39.62
N ILE A 160 7.98 -14.31 39.54
CA ILE A 160 9.08 -13.75 40.34
C ILE A 160 8.67 -13.68 41.83
N LYS A 161 7.42 -13.29 42.13
CA LYS A 161 6.93 -13.20 43.52
C LYS A 161 6.83 -14.59 44.18
N SER A 162 6.44 -15.62 43.44
CA SER A 162 6.35 -17.00 43.92
C SER A 162 7.69 -17.74 43.96
N GLY A 163 8.79 -17.09 43.56
CA GLY A 163 10.14 -17.68 43.59
C GLY A 163 10.45 -18.65 42.45
N ILE A 164 9.57 -18.76 41.45
CA ILE A 164 9.79 -19.59 40.25
C ILE A 164 10.88 -18.97 39.35
N PHE A 165 10.98 -17.64 39.31
CA PHE A 165 12.06 -16.93 38.63
C PHE A 165 12.92 -16.11 39.61
N PRO A 166 14.25 -16.03 39.40
CA PRO A 166 15.14 -15.25 40.25
C PRO A 166 14.80 -13.75 40.14
N ARG A 167 14.78 -13.08 41.30
CA ARG A 167 14.77 -11.61 41.34
C ARG A 167 16.09 -11.10 40.78
N LYS A 168 16.07 -10.12 39.88
CA LYS A 168 17.28 -9.39 39.51
C LYS A 168 17.88 -8.81 40.81
N LYS A 169 19.12 -9.20 41.12
CA LYS A 169 19.94 -8.52 42.10
C LYS A 169 20.57 -7.33 41.38
N ASP A 170 20.35 -6.14 41.92
CA ASP A 170 21.09 -4.93 41.52
C ASP A 170 22.57 -5.04 41.90
#